data_AF-A0A1F3MMJ1-F1
#
_entry.id   AF-A0A1F3MMJ1-F1
#
_cell.length_a   1.000
_cell.length_b   1.000
_cell.length_c   1.000
_cell.angle_alpha   90.00
_cell.angle_beta   90.00
_cell.angle_gamma   90.00
#
_symmetry.space_group_name_H-M   'P 1'
#
loop_
_entity.id
_entity.type
_entity.pdbx_description
1 polymer ?
#
loop_
_entity_poly.entity_id
_entity_poly.type
_entity_poly.pdbx_seq_one_letter_code
_entity_poly.pdbx_strand_id
1 'polypeptide(L)'
;MVFSFFVASFHITGCSKEGDNEFKTVARINPDTVVFPSSMKGWELYSWPNGKDWNYSILQGTNRLKTYDEVTKNKIVVTGIDSLKMLLAKIPENEFITWIGEGWLKSCWGNNYGDLSLPGEKIINEIKAFCAQENLVLTVTD
;
A
#
# COMPACT_ATOMS: atom_id res chain seq x y z
N MET A 1 55.09 28.53 -33.39
CA MET A 1 54.38 29.07 -32.22
C MET A 1 52.90 29.02 -32.56
N VAL A 2 52.17 27.99 -32.13
CA VAL A 2 50.79 27.74 -32.55
C VAL A 2 49.89 27.96 -31.33
N PHE A 3 49.02 28.96 -31.43
CA PHE A 3 47.92 29.19 -30.50
C PHE A 3 46.77 28.23 -30.81
N SER A 4 46.25 27.54 -29.81
CA SER A 4 44.94 26.88 -29.87
C SER A 4 44.15 27.23 -28.62
N PHE A 5 43.12 28.06 -28.80
CA PHE A 5 42.06 28.28 -27.84
C PHE A 5 40.98 27.20 -28.06
N PHE A 6 40.60 26.50 -27.00
CA PHE A 6 39.42 25.65 -26.96
C PHE A 6 38.31 26.39 -26.22
N VAL A 7 37.17 26.63 -26.89
CA VAL A 7 35.87 26.80 -26.22
C VAL A 7 34.84 26.08 -27.08
N ALA A 8 34.33 24.96 -26.59
CA ALA A 8 33.18 24.28 -27.15
C ALA A 8 31.99 24.47 -26.18
N SER A 9 31.00 25.23 -26.63
CA SER A 9 29.75 25.49 -25.93
C SER A 9 28.87 24.24 -25.89
N PHE A 10 28.55 23.76 -24.69
CA PHE A 10 27.49 22.79 -24.47
C PHE A 10 26.15 23.54 -24.35
N HIS A 11 25.28 23.43 -25.36
CA HIS A 11 23.86 23.75 -25.22
C HIS A 11 23.15 22.50 -24.73
N ILE A 12 22.76 22.49 -23.45
CA ILE A 12 21.87 21.47 -22.91
C ILE A 12 20.46 21.84 -23.34
N THR A 13 19.90 21.04 -24.25
CA THR A 13 18.49 21.06 -24.62
C THR A 13 17.66 20.83 -23.36
N GLY A 14 16.85 21.82 -23.01
CA GLY A 14 15.99 21.82 -21.83
C GLY A 14 15.05 20.63 -21.81
N CYS A 15 14.93 20.01 -20.63
CA CYS A 15 14.01 18.93 -20.34
C CYS A 15 12.57 19.31 -20.74
N SER A 16 11.97 18.45 -21.56
CA SER A 16 10.54 18.42 -21.78
C SER A 16 9.85 18.07 -20.46
N LYS A 17 9.01 18.97 -19.96
CA LYS A 17 8.17 18.77 -18.78
C LYS A 17 6.92 18.03 -19.23
N GLU A 18 6.91 16.71 -19.13
CA GLU A 18 5.73 15.90 -19.40
C GLU A 18 4.81 15.89 -18.17
N GLY A 19 3.53 16.12 -18.44
CA GLY A 19 2.51 16.54 -17.50
C GLY A 19 2.34 15.62 -16.30
N ASP A 20 2.44 16.23 -15.12
CA ASP A 20 1.92 15.73 -13.86
C ASP A 20 0.40 15.64 -13.99
N ASN A 21 -0.12 14.48 -14.41
CA ASN A 21 -1.54 14.19 -14.30
C ASN A 21 -1.79 13.91 -12.82
N GLU A 22 -2.20 14.96 -12.10
CA GLU A 22 -2.59 14.97 -10.70
C GLU A 22 -3.79 14.04 -10.50
N PHE A 23 -3.53 12.74 -10.47
CA PHE A 23 -4.44 11.80 -9.84
C PHE A 23 -4.42 12.17 -8.36
N LYS A 24 -5.48 12.85 -7.91
CA LYS A 24 -5.68 13.17 -6.50
C LYS A 24 -5.86 11.87 -5.73
N THR A 25 -4.74 11.24 -5.40
CA THR A 25 -4.62 10.17 -4.42
C THR A 25 -4.94 10.80 -3.08
N VAL A 26 -6.21 10.85 -2.71
CA VAL A 26 -6.62 11.33 -1.39
C VAL A 26 -6.30 10.20 -0.41
N ALA A 27 -5.01 10.04 -0.10
CA ALA A 27 -4.61 9.34 1.11
C ALA A 27 -5.29 10.09 2.26
N ARG A 28 -6.13 9.41 3.04
CA ARG A 28 -6.83 10.06 4.18
C ARG A 28 -5.87 10.45 5.31
N ILE A 29 -4.61 10.03 5.20
CA ILE A 29 -3.46 10.43 6.01
C ILE A 29 -2.19 10.41 5.15
N ASN A 30 -1.20 11.23 5.51
CA ASN A 30 0.17 11.07 4.99
C ASN A 30 0.77 9.80 5.64
N PRO A 31 1.21 8.79 4.87
CA PRO A 31 1.86 7.59 5.43
C PRO A 31 3.01 7.94 6.38
N ASP A 32 3.75 9.03 6.13
CA ASP A 32 4.90 9.47 6.92
C ASP A 32 4.56 9.78 8.38
N THR A 33 3.32 10.14 8.69
CA THR A 33 2.90 10.49 10.07
C THR A 33 2.37 9.30 10.87
N VAL A 34 2.24 8.12 10.25
CA VAL A 34 1.75 6.91 10.92
C VAL A 34 2.88 6.22 11.66
N VAL A 35 2.58 5.84 12.91
CA VAL A 35 3.43 5.00 13.76
C VAL A 35 2.65 3.73 14.11
N PHE A 36 3.25 2.58 13.83
CA PHE A 36 2.68 1.28 14.20
C PHE A 36 3.36 0.76 15.46
N PRO A 37 2.64 0.61 16.59
CA PRO A 37 3.18 -0.09 17.74
C PRO A 37 3.33 -1.59 17.45
N SER A 38 4.09 -2.33 18.25
CA SER A 38 4.04 -3.79 18.15
C SER A 38 2.65 -4.32 18.52
N SER A 39 2.18 -5.36 17.84
CA SER A 39 0.85 -5.94 18.04
C SER A 39 0.92 -7.43 18.35
N MET A 40 0.56 -7.82 19.57
CA MET A 40 0.49 -9.24 19.97
C MET A 40 -0.46 -10.08 19.10
N LYS A 41 -1.43 -9.44 18.44
CA LYS A 41 -2.41 -10.10 17.55
C LYS A 41 -2.08 -9.89 16.07
N GLY A 42 -0.99 -9.18 15.76
CA GLY A 42 -0.63 -8.76 14.41
C GLY A 42 -1.56 -7.68 13.86
N TRP A 43 -1.59 -7.59 12.54
CA TRP A 43 -2.29 -6.60 11.74
C TRP A 43 -3.21 -7.27 10.72
N GLU A 44 -4.33 -6.64 10.43
CA GLU A 44 -5.31 -7.05 9.43
C GLU A 44 -5.20 -6.10 8.24
N LEU A 45 -4.91 -6.63 7.04
CA LEU A 45 -4.89 -5.90 5.78
C LEU A 45 -6.18 -6.22 5.01
N TYR A 46 -6.85 -5.18 4.55
CA TYR A 46 -8.02 -5.26 3.69
C TYR A 46 -7.79 -4.49 2.41
N SER A 47 -8.41 -4.91 1.32
CA SER A 47 -8.33 -4.26 0.02
C SER A 47 -9.67 -4.20 -0.70
N TRP A 48 -9.85 -3.21 -1.55
CA TRP A 48 -11.01 -3.08 -2.44
C TRP A 48 -10.64 -2.26 -3.68
N PRO A 49 -11.31 -2.47 -4.83
CA PRO A 49 -11.00 -1.75 -6.05
C PRO A 49 -11.30 -0.25 -5.93
N ASN A 50 -10.45 0.57 -6.55
CA ASN A 50 -10.64 2.02 -6.68
C ASN A 50 -10.25 2.49 -8.09
N GLY A 51 -11.19 2.33 -9.03
CA GLY A 51 -10.96 2.63 -10.44
C GLY A 51 -9.94 1.66 -11.05
N LYS A 52 -8.75 2.17 -11.39
CA LYS A 52 -7.63 1.35 -11.91
C LYS A 52 -6.67 0.87 -10.81
N ASP A 53 -6.81 1.42 -9.61
CA ASP A 53 -5.98 1.13 -8.46
C ASP A 53 -6.77 0.36 -7.40
N TRP A 54 -6.13 0.14 -6.26
CA TRP A 54 -6.69 -0.52 -5.09
C TRP A 54 -6.55 0.39 -3.88
N ASN A 55 -7.58 0.40 -3.05
CA ASN A 55 -7.49 0.93 -1.70
C ASN A 55 -7.04 -0.18 -0.76
N TYR A 56 -6.32 0.21 0.28
CA TYR A 56 -5.81 -0.67 1.31
C TYR A 56 -6.03 -0.05 2.68
N SER A 57 -6.54 -0.85 3.62
CA SER A 57 -6.73 -0.46 5.01
C SER A 57 -5.98 -1.41 5.93
N ILE A 58 -5.21 -0.86 6.87
CA ILE A 58 -4.50 -1.63 7.88
C ILE A 58 -5.12 -1.34 9.25
N LEU A 59 -5.56 -2.40 9.93
CA LEU A 59 -6.14 -2.34 11.27
C LEU A 59 -5.38 -3.26 12.21
N GLN A 60 -5.37 -2.90 13.49
CA GLN A 60 -4.80 -3.80 14.50
C GLN A 60 -5.68 -5.04 14.65
N GLY A 61 -5.03 -6.22 14.71
CA GLY A 61 -5.70 -7.49 14.96
C GLY A 61 -6.40 -7.51 16.32
N THR A 62 -7.63 -8.02 16.37
CA THR A 62 -8.41 -8.11 17.62
C THR A 62 -9.15 -9.44 17.73
N ASN A 63 -9.60 -9.83 18.93
CA ASN A 63 -10.47 -11.01 19.11
C ASN A 63 -11.96 -10.76 18.70
N ARG A 64 -12.23 -9.71 17.91
CA ARG A 64 -13.56 -9.34 17.42
C ARG A 64 -13.50 -9.14 15.90
N LEU A 65 -14.58 -9.52 15.21
CA LEU A 65 -14.80 -9.19 13.81
C LEU A 65 -14.96 -7.68 13.62
N LYS A 66 -14.20 -7.11 12.67
CA LYS A 66 -14.42 -5.74 12.20
C LYS A 66 -15.70 -5.66 11.36
N THR A 67 -16.20 -4.45 11.17
CA THR A 67 -17.29 -4.16 10.24
C THR A 67 -16.76 -3.52 8.96
N TYR A 68 -17.55 -3.57 7.88
CA TYR A 68 -17.21 -2.90 6.63
C TYR A 68 -16.92 -1.40 6.82
N ASP A 69 -17.74 -0.72 7.63
CA ASP A 69 -17.55 0.70 7.94
C ASP A 69 -16.25 0.95 8.71
N GLU A 70 -15.91 0.09 9.67
CA GLU A 70 -14.64 0.20 10.39
C GLU A 70 -13.43 0.05 9.47
N VAL A 71 -13.49 -0.88 8.50
CA VAL A 71 -12.42 -1.10 7.54
C VAL A 71 -12.28 0.06 6.57
N THR A 72 -13.39 0.48 5.95
CA THR A 72 -13.37 1.46 4.83
C THR A 72 -13.36 2.92 5.29
N LYS A 73 -13.83 3.22 6.51
CA LYS A 73 -13.77 4.56 7.12
C LYS A 73 -12.61 4.69 8.11
N ASN A 74 -11.72 3.68 8.18
CA ASN A 74 -10.49 3.74 8.94
C ASN A 74 -9.68 5.00 8.57
N LYS A 75 -8.91 5.52 9.53
CA LYS A 75 -7.98 6.63 9.28
C LYS A 75 -6.79 6.18 8.44
N ILE A 76 -6.35 4.93 8.62
CA ILE A 76 -5.20 4.33 7.92
C ILE A 76 -5.67 3.64 6.65
N VAL A 77 -5.96 4.46 5.63
CA VAL A 77 -6.31 4.00 4.28
C VAL A 77 -5.42 4.70 3.26
N VAL A 78 -4.81 3.89 2.39
CA VAL A 78 -3.96 4.34 1.29
C VAL A 78 -4.45 3.77 -0.04
N THR A 79 -4.12 4.44 -1.14
CA THR A 79 -4.44 3.99 -2.49
C THR A 79 -3.16 3.74 -3.27
N GLY A 80 -3.12 2.62 -4.00
CA GLY A 80 -1.98 2.22 -4.81
C GLY A 80 -0.93 1.41 -4.05
N ILE A 81 -0.19 0.59 -4.82
CA ILE A 81 0.80 -0.37 -4.30
C ILE A 81 1.97 0.34 -3.62
N ASP A 82 2.46 1.44 -4.19
CA ASP A 82 3.60 2.18 -3.63
C ASP A 82 3.27 2.78 -2.27
N SER A 83 2.07 3.37 -2.13
CA SER A 83 1.59 3.89 -0.85
C SER A 83 1.40 2.78 0.19
N LEU A 84 0.96 1.58 -0.22
CA LEU A 84 0.87 0.41 0.65
C LEU A 84 2.27 -0.02 1.13
N LYS A 85 3.26 -0.10 0.24
CA LYS A 85 4.64 -0.46 0.62
C LYS A 85 5.23 0.53 1.62
N MET A 86 5.04 1.83 1.39
CA MET A 86 5.46 2.87 2.35
C MET A 86 4.82 2.68 3.73
N LEU A 87 3.55 2.26 3.77
CA LEU A 87 2.85 2.00 5.02
C LEU A 87 3.35 0.71 5.71
N LEU A 88 3.59 -0.35 4.94
CA LEU A 88 4.10 -1.64 5.44
C LEU A 88 5.51 -1.49 6.02
N ALA A 89 6.40 -0.70 5.39
CA ALA A 89 7.75 -0.42 5.89
C ALA A 89 7.78 0.28 7.27
N LYS A 90 6.64 0.77 7.75
CA LYS A 90 6.50 1.40 9.07
C LYS A 90 6.05 0.42 10.15
N ILE A 91 5.63 -0.78 9.78
CA ILE A 91 5.29 -1.84 10.73
C ILE A 91 6.60 -2.41 11.27
N PRO A 92 6.74 -2.61 12.60
CA PRO A 92 7.92 -3.24 13.17
C PRO A 92 8.23 -4.60 12.53
N GLU A 93 9.52 -4.89 12.35
CA GLU A 93 9.97 -6.19 11.84
C GLU A 93 9.43 -7.35 12.71
N ASN A 94 9.26 -8.53 12.09
CA ASN A 94 8.71 -9.75 12.69
C ASN A 94 7.23 -9.68 13.09
N GLU A 95 6.51 -8.64 12.70
CA GLU A 95 5.06 -8.57 12.87
C GLU A 95 4.32 -9.47 11.88
N PHE A 96 3.15 -9.94 12.31
CA PHE A 96 2.25 -10.76 11.50
C PHE A 96 1.19 -9.89 10.84
N ILE A 97 0.98 -10.09 9.55
CA ILE A 97 -0.05 -9.41 8.77
C ILE A 97 -0.93 -10.47 8.12
N THR A 98 -2.23 -10.37 8.32
CA THR A 98 -3.21 -11.23 7.66
C THR A 98 -3.98 -10.39 6.65
N TRP A 99 -3.80 -10.70 5.37
CA TRP A 99 -4.58 -10.10 4.29
C TRP A 99 -5.88 -10.88 4.10
N ILE A 100 -6.98 -10.20 4.40
CA ILE A 100 -8.32 -10.78 4.43
C ILE A 100 -8.96 -10.72 3.04
N GLY A 101 -9.36 -11.89 2.52
CA GLY A 101 -10.01 -12.09 1.24
C GLY A 101 -11.49 -12.47 1.31
N GLU A 102 -12.08 -12.67 0.12
CA GLU A 102 -13.53 -12.71 -0.06
C GLU A 102 -14.19 -13.92 0.58
N GLY A 103 -13.58 -15.12 0.48
CA GLY A 103 -14.19 -16.31 1.09
C GLY A 103 -14.21 -16.23 2.62
N TRP A 104 -13.16 -15.70 3.26
CA TRP A 104 -13.10 -15.44 4.69
C TRP A 104 -14.15 -14.40 5.09
N LEU A 105 -14.25 -13.30 4.34
CA LEU A 105 -15.26 -12.26 4.56
C LEU A 105 -16.67 -12.82 4.44
N LYS A 106 -16.92 -13.64 3.41
CA LYS A 106 -18.20 -14.29 3.21
C LYS A 106 -18.54 -15.24 4.37
N SER A 107 -17.56 -15.98 4.88
CA SER A 107 -17.74 -16.89 6.02
C SER A 107 -18.04 -16.13 7.31
N CYS A 108 -17.35 -15.03 7.57
CA CYS A 108 -17.46 -14.30 8.85
C CYS A 108 -18.55 -13.21 8.84
N TRP A 109 -18.75 -12.53 7.72
CA TRP A 109 -19.63 -11.35 7.59
C TRP A 109 -20.87 -11.59 6.73
N GLY A 110 -21.00 -12.77 6.10
CA GLY A 110 -22.08 -13.06 5.17
C GLY A 110 -21.96 -12.19 3.92
N ASN A 111 -23.00 -11.44 3.57
CA ASN A 111 -23.01 -10.55 2.39
C ASN A 111 -22.65 -9.09 2.72
N ASN A 112 -22.19 -8.80 3.94
CA ASN A 112 -22.00 -7.44 4.45
C ASN A 112 -20.54 -6.93 4.33
N TYR A 113 -19.82 -7.34 3.27
CA TYR A 113 -18.43 -6.94 3.05
C TYR A 113 -18.24 -6.03 1.82
N GLY A 114 -19.33 -5.65 1.15
CA GLY A 114 -19.29 -4.68 0.05
C GLY A 114 -18.43 -5.15 -1.12
N ASP A 115 -17.44 -4.34 -1.48
CA ASP A 115 -16.46 -4.58 -2.54
C ASP A 115 -15.09 -5.05 -2.03
N LEU A 116 -14.97 -5.34 -0.72
CA LEU A 116 -13.75 -5.87 -0.14
C LEU A 116 -13.37 -7.18 -0.83
N SER A 117 -12.18 -7.22 -1.39
CA SER A 117 -11.69 -8.34 -2.20
C SER A 117 -10.17 -8.32 -2.29
N LEU A 118 -9.57 -9.46 -2.63
CA LEU A 118 -8.14 -9.53 -2.91
C LEU A 118 -7.85 -9.01 -4.32
N PRO A 119 -6.73 -8.30 -4.52
CA PRO A 119 -6.26 -7.98 -5.86
C PRO A 119 -5.75 -9.23 -6.58
N GLY A 120 -5.50 -9.11 -7.89
CA GLY A 120 -4.97 -10.22 -8.67
C GLY A 120 -3.61 -10.72 -8.16
N GLU A 121 -3.27 -11.98 -8.50
CA GLU A 121 -2.08 -12.68 -7.99
C GLU A 121 -0.77 -11.92 -8.16
N LYS A 122 -0.63 -11.14 -9.25
CA LYS A 122 0.55 -10.30 -9.49
C LYS A 122 0.79 -9.33 -8.32
N ILE A 123 -0.27 -8.64 -7.87
CA ILE A 123 -0.20 -7.67 -6.77
C ILE A 123 0.04 -8.40 -5.45
N ILE A 124 -0.65 -9.52 -5.22
CA ILE A 124 -0.46 -10.34 -4.02
C ILE A 124 1.01 -10.78 -3.90
N ASN A 125 1.59 -11.31 -4.98
CA ASN A 125 2.96 -11.81 -4.98
C ASN A 125 3.98 -10.68 -4.81
N GLU A 126 3.70 -9.51 -5.39
CA GLU A 126 4.53 -8.32 -5.20
C GLU A 126 4.57 -7.86 -3.74
N ILE A 127 3.41 -7.81 -3.07
CA ILE A 127 3.32 -7.43 -1.66
C ILE A 127 3.91 -8.52 -0.74
N LYS A 128 3.73 -9.81 -1.06
CA LYS A 128 4.41 -10.91 -0.35
C LYS A 128 5.93 -10.78 -0.41
N ALA A 129 6.48 -10.49 -1.60
CA ALA A 129 7.91 -10.31 -1.78
C ALA A 129 8.42 -9.10 -0.99
N PHE A 130 7.68 -7.98 -1.01
CA PHE A 130 8.01 -6.80 -0.23
C PHE A 130 8.00 -7.08 1.28
N CYS A 131 6.95 -7.71 1.81
CA CYS A 131 6.89 -8.07 3.23
C CYS A 131 8.06 -8.98 3.64
N ALA A 132 8.46 -9.93 2.79
CA ALA A 132 9.62 -10.78 3.07
C ALA A 132 10.94 -9.99 3.13
N GLN A 133 11.09 -8.93 2.33
CA GLN A 133 12.26 -8.03 2.37
C GLN A 133 12.30 -7.19 3.66
N GLU A 134 11.14 -6.79 4.16
CA GLU A 134 10.97 -5.99 5.39
C GLU A 134 10.87 -6.86 6.67
N ASN A 135 11.18 -8.16 6.59
CA ASN A 135 11.04 -9.12 7.69
C ASN A 135 9.62 -9.20 8.29
N LEU A 136 8.58 -8.94 7.49
CA LEU A 136 7.17 -9.05 7.87
C LEU A 136 6.59 -10.40 7.44
N VAL A 137 5.75 -11.00 8.28
CA VAL A 137 5.11 -12.29 7.98
C VAL A 137 3.71 -12.04 7.42
N LEU A 138 3.57 -12.10 6.09
CA LEU A 138 2.27 -11.94 5.41
C LEU A 138 1.59 -13.28 5.13
N THR A 139 0.39 -13.45 5.68
CA THR A 139 -0.53 -14.54 5.34
C THR A 139 -1.71 -13.99 4.54
N VAL A 140 -2.09 -14.66 3.47
CA VAL A 140 -3.31 -14.34 2.71
C VAL A 140 -4.35 -15.39 3.07
N THR A 141 -5.52 -14.95 3.53
CA THR A 141 -6.67 -15.82 3.75
C THR A 141 -7.72 -15.48 2.72
N ASP A 142 -8.09 -16.46 1.90
CA ASP A 142 -9.28 -16.41 1.08
C ASP A 142 -10.32 -17.36 1.65
#